data_AF-A0A937AXS7-F1
#
_entry.id   AF-A0A937AXS7-F1
#
_cell.length_a   1.000
_cell.length_b   1.000
_cell.length_c   1.000
_cell.angle_alpha   90.00
_cell.angle_beta   90.00
_cell.angle_gamma   90.00
#
_symmetry.space_group_name_H-M   'P 1'
#
loop_
_entity.id
_entity.type
_entity.pdbx_description
1 polymer ?
#
loop_
_entity_poly.entity_id
_entity_poly.type
_entity_poly.pdbx_seq_one_letter_code
_entity_poly.pdbx_strand_id
1 'polypeptide(L)'
;MTASAATGVTDGFVLVAKRDCPTCELVQPVVRELADGRRPMAIYSQDDPTFPEGVADVRDDRSLEVSFRLGIETVPTLIRVEGGREVERVVGWQRDEWRALTGVNSLGEGLPEWRPGCGSKSVEPGIVDELEIRYGEVAFQSRRIEIGPHEDEIEAMYSRGWSDGLPLVPPTRLRVHRMLKGTGRKPSEVLGLLPPDLQPITVEKVAVNAVMAGCAPEYMPVVIAAVEAVLLEPFNMHGVLATTMFCTPIVIVNGPVARAIGMNARGNALGQGNRANATIGRAVQLCVRNVGGGRPQGVDRSTLGTPGKYTFCFAEDEEHSFWEPLSVERGFAPGVSTVTVFAGDSVHGIVDQQSRTPESLSRTFALSLRAVDVDLRDRRHTQHPALEGLGIPLEIGIARAVASQREQHGIDVAVLVVDVRPDQAGRQLGADVVELLAHLVE
;
A
#
# COMPACT_ATOMS: atom_id res chain seq x y z
N MET A 1 -17.07 -14.09 19.01
CA MET A 1 -18.22 -13.72 19.86
C MET A 1 -19.29 -14.80 19.73
N THR A 2 -20.03 -15.17 20.78
CA THR A 2 -21.11 -16.19 20.67
C THR A 2 -22.36 -15.58 20.02
N ALA A 3 -23.18 -16.37 19.32
CA ALA A 3 -24.43 -15.90 18.72
C ALA A 3 -25.36 -15.26 19.76
N SER A 4 -25.36 -15.77 21.00
CA SER A 4 -26.08 -15.19 22.14
C SER A 4 -25.62 -13.78 22.50
N ALA A 5 -24.32 -13.48 22.47
CA ALA A 5 -23.83 -12.13 22.75
C ALA A 5 -24.24 -11.10 21.69
N ALA A 6 -24.50 -11.54 20.45
CA ALA A 6 -24.99 -10.66 19.38
C ALA A 6 -26.51 -10.54 19.34
N THR A 7 -27.25 -11.56 19.78
CA THR A 7 -28.70 -11.67 19.51
C THR A 7 -29.57 -11.73 20.77
N GLY A 8 -28.99 -11.94 21.94
CA GLY A 8 -29.72 -12.17 23.19
C GLY A 8 -30.47 -13.50 23.25
N VAL A 9 -30.34 -14.37 22.25
CA VAL A 9 -31.01 -15.69 22.20
C VAL A 9 -30.06 -16.76 22.75
N THR A 10 -30.52 -17.51 23.76
CA THR A 10 -29.77 -18.64 24.32
C THR A 10 -30.16 -19.95 23.64
N ASP A 11 -31.46 -20.20 23.49
CA ASP A 11 -31.99 -21.36 22.78
C ASP A 11 -33.18 -20.91 21.91
N GLY A 12 -33.18 -21.26 20.63
CA GLY A 12 -34.24 -20.85 19.70
C GLY A 12 -33.75 -20.57 18.28
N PHE A 13 -34.43 -19.66 17.60
CA PHE A 13 -34.11 -19.23 16.25
C PHE A 13 -33.75 -17.75 16.17
N VAL A 14 -32.87 -17.43 15.23
CA VAL A 14 -32.57 -16.06 14.81
C VAL A 14 -32.81 -15.96 13.31
N LEU A 15 -33.67 -15.03 12.91
CA LEU A 15 -33.89 -14.71 11.50
C LEU A 15 -33.32 -13.33 11.21
N VAL A 16 -32.53 -13.22 10.15
CA VAL A 16 -32.14 -11.93 9.57
C VAL A 16 -32.78 -11.79 8.20
N ALA A 17 -33.51 -10.70 8.00
CA ALA A 17 -34.28 -10.43 6.80
C ALA A 17 -34.21 -8.95 6.40
N LYS A 18 -34.72 -8.63 5.22
CA LYS A 18 -34.89 -7.24 4.76
C LYS A 18 -36.11 -7.15 3.85
N ARG A 19 -36.87 -6.05 3.97
CA ARG A 19 -38.08 -5.80 3.18
C ARG A 19 -37.77 -5.73 1.68
N ASP A 20 -36.63 -5.16 1.30
CA ASP A 20 -36.26 -5.05 -0.12
C ASP A 20 -35.93 -6.39 -0.82
N CYS A 21 -35.95 -7.52 -0.09
CA CYS A 21 -35.71 -8.85 -0.63
C CYS A 21 -37.03 -9.58 -1.00
N PRO A 22 -37.27 -9.90 -2.28
CA PRO A 22 -38.48 -10.62 -2.71
C PRO A 22 -38.67 -11.99 -2.05
N THR A 23 -37.57 -12.66 -1.70
CA THR A 23 -37.63 -13.95 -1.00
C THR A 23 -38.01 -13.77 0.47
N CYS A 24 -37.56 -12.70 1.14
CA CYS A 24 -38.03 -12.35 2.49
C CYS A 24 -39.54 -12.05 2.47
N GLU A 25 -40.00 -11.28 1.48
CA GLU A 25 -41.42 -10.97 1.25
C GLU A 25 -42.26 -12.25 1.05
N LEU A 26 -41.76 -13.20 0.25
CA LEU A 26 -42.44 -14.47 -0.01
C LEU A 26 -42.62 -15.33 1.26
N VAL A 27 -41.60 -15.37 2.14
CA VAL A 27 -41.60 -16.23 3.32
C VAL A 27 -42.26 -15.59 4.55
N GLN A 28 -42.81 -14.37 4.46
CA GLN A 28 -43.48 -13.72 5.60
C GLN A 28 -44.51 -14.61 6.31
N PRO A 29 -45.40 -15.37 5.63
CA PRO A 29 -46.35 -16.24 6.31
C PRO A 29 -45.68 -17.34 7.15
N VAL A 30 -44.57 -17.89 6.63
CA VAL A 30 -43.76 -18.89 7.33
C VAL A 30 -43.10 -18.29 8.57
N VAL A 31 -42.58 -17.07 8.45
CA VAL A 31 -41.96 -16.38 9.59
C VAL A 31 -42.98 -16.10 10.68
N ARG A 32 -44.22 -15.72 10.34
CA ARG A 32 -45.32 -15.57 11.31
C ARG A 32 -45.64 -16.88 12.02
N GLU A 33 -45.78 -17.98 11.28
CA GLU A 33 -46.01 -19.31 11.87
C GLU A 33 -44.91 -19.71 12.86
N LEU A 34 -43.64 -19.42 12.53
CA LEU A 34 -42.53 -19.69 13.44
C LEU A 34 -42.50 -18.77 14.66
N ALA A 35 -42.80 -17.47 14.47
CA ALA A 35 -42.83 -16.48 15.54
C ALA A 35 -43.94 -16.76 16.56
N ASP A 36 -45.10 -17.27 16.11
CA ASP A 36 -46.21 -17.71 16.96
C ASP A 36 -45.98 -19.11 17.58
N GLY A 37 -44.88 -19.76 17.20
CA GLY A 37 -44.49 -21.08 17.67
C GLY A 37 -44.02 -21.12 19.13
N ARG A 38 -43.73 -22.33 19.63
CA ARG A 38 -43.30 -22.53 21.03
C ARG A 38 -41.82 -22.25 21.27
N ARG A 39 -40.99 -22.23 20.23
CA ARG A 39 -39.55 -21.96 20.39
C ARG A 39 -39.31 -20.46 20.30
N PRO A 40 -38.49 -19.87 21.18
CA PRO A 40 -38.13 -18.46 21.08
C PRO A 40 -37.53 -18.14 19.70
N MET A 41 -37.93 -17.01 19.13
CA MET A 41 -37.42 -16.53 17.85
C MET A 41 -37.11 -15.03 17.95
N ALA A 42 -35.89 -14.64 17.57
CA ALA A 42 -35.52 -13.25 17.39
C ALA A 42 -35.46 -12.93 15.89
N ILE A 43 -36.08 -11.84 15.48
CA ILE A 43 -36.12 -11.43 14.08
C ILE A 43 -35.47 -10.07 13.95
N TYR A 44 -34.52 -9.95 13.04
CA TYR A 44 -33.80 -8.71 12.76
C TYR A 44 -34.08 -8.27 11.33
N SER A 45 -34.41 -7.00 11.17
CA SER A 45 -34.65 -6.38 9.87
C SER A 45 -33.57 -5.36 9.54
N GLN A 46 -32.96 -5.49 8.37
CA GLN A 46 -31.83 -4.66 7.93
C GLN A 46 -32.26 -3.27 7.41
N ASP A 47 -33.55 -3.07 7.11
CA ASP A 47 -34.01 -1.90 6.37
C ASP A 47 -35.33 -1.30 6.89
N ASP A 48 -36.26 -2.15 7.32
CA ASP A 48 -37.53 -1.72 7.89
C ASP A 48 -37.82 -2.47 9.21
N PRO A 49 -37.74 -1.81 10.38
CA PRO A 49 -37.97 -2.45 11.67
C PRO A 49 -39.42 -2.92 11.88
N THR A 50 -40.34 -2.66 10.95
CA THR A 50 -41.73 -3.17 10.97
C THR A 50 -41.90 -4.45 10.13
N PHE A 51 -40.86 -4.89 9.43
CA PHE A 51 -40.87 -6.07 8.58
C PHE A 51 -40.22 -7.28 9.28
N PRO A 52 -40.80 -8.49 9.25
CA PRO A 52 -42.01 -8.90 8.56
C PRO A 52 -43.32 -8.40 9.19
N GLU A 53 -44.33 -8.15 8.36
CA GLU A 53 -45.63 -7.68 8.81
C GLU A 53 -46.37 -8.74 9.63
N GLY A 54 -47.00 -8.31 10.72
CA GLY A 54 -47.75 -9.18 11.61
C GLY A 54 -46.91 -9.93 12.65
N VAL A 55 -45.62 -9.58 12.80
CA VAL A 55 -44.77 -10.09 13.89
C VAL A 55 -44.51 -9.00 14.92
N ALA A 56 -44.72 -9.30 16.20
CA ALA A 56 -44.75 -8.29 17.26
C ALA A 56 -43.36 -7.83 17.76
N ASP A 57 -42.32 -8.68 17.71
CA ASP A 57 -40.96 -8.37 18.24
C ASP A 57 -39.89 -8.40 17.12
N VAL A 58 -40.11 -7.61 16.06
CA VAL A 58 -39.08 -7.35 15.05
C VAL A 58 -38.07 -6.35 15.62
N ARG A 59 -36.79 -6.68 15.52
CA ARG A 59 -35.67 -5.88 16.01
C ARG A 59 -35.02 -5.11 14.88
N ASP A 60 -34.68 -3.85 15.16
CA ASP A 60 -34.03 -2.95 14.22
C ASP A 60 -32.54 -3.30 14.07
N ASP A 61 -32.14 -3.67 12.85
CA ASP A 61 -30.74 -3.87 12.49
C ASP A 61 -30.32 -2.99 11.30
N ARG A 62 -30.89 -1.78 11.18
CA ARG A 62 -30.43 -0.79 10.18
C ARG A 62 -29.00 -0.30 10.42
N SER A 63 -28.49 -0.48 11.64
CA SER A 63 -27.07 -0.25 11.96
C SER A 63 -26.16 -1.38 11.43
N LEU A 64 -26.75 -2.52 11.07
CA LEU A 64 -26.12 -3.74 10.56
C LEU A 64 -25.14 -4.41 11.54
N GLU A 65 -25.15 -4.03 12.82
CA GLU A 65 -24.29 -4.62 13.85
C GLU A 65 -24.56 -6.11 14.02
N VAL A 66 -25.83 -6.52 14.09
CA VAL A 66 -26.19 -7.93 14.30
C VAL A 66 -25.86 -8.74 13.05
N SER A 67 -26.25 -8.23 11.88
CA SER A 67 -25.91 -8.84 10.59
C SER A 67 -24.40 -9.01 10.40
N PHE A 68 -23.60 -8.01 10.78
CA PHE A 68 -22.15 -8.07 10.73
C PHE A 68 -21.60 -9.14 11.69
N ARG A 69 -22.01 -9.12 12.96
CA ARG A 69 -21.51 -10.05 13.99
C ARG A 69 -21.87 -11.50 13.73
N LEU A 70 -23.00 -11.76 13.09
CA LEU A 70 -23.44 -13.11 12.71
C LEU A 70 -22.83 -13.59 11.38
N GLY A 71 -22.13 -12.72 10.65
CA GLY A 71 -21.58 -13.05 9.32
C GLY A 71 -22.69 -13.35 8.31
N ILE A 72 -23.70 -12.49 8.24
CA ILE A 72 -24.82 -12.65 7.30
C ILE A 72 -24.40 -12.15 5.92
N GLU A 73 -24.23 -13.06 4.97
CA GLU A 73 -23.91 -12.74 3.58
C GLU A 73 -25.16 -12.60 2.71
N THR A 74 -26.22 -13.32 3.04
CA THR A 74 -27.45 -13.41 2.26
C THR A 74 -28.67 -13.39 3.19
N VAL A 75 -29.79 -12.87 2.72
CA VAL A 75 -31.07 -12.84 3.44
C VAL A 75 -32.20 -13.40 2.55
N PRO A 76 -33.21 -14.09 3.12
CA PRO A 76 -33.34 -14.40 4.54
C PRO A 76 -32.29 -15.44 4.98
N THR A 77 -31.78 -15.32 6.20
CA THR A 77 -30.96 -16.36 6.84
C THR A 77 -31.60 -16.72 8.17
N LEU A 78 -31.93 -18.00 8.35
CA LEU A 78 -32.49 -18.55 9.58
C LEU A 78 -31.43 -19.40 10.28
N ILE A 79 -31.19 -19.10 11.54
CA ILE A 79 -30.13 -19.71 12.36
C ILE A 79 -30.78 -20.39 13.56
N ARG A 80 -30.41 -21.65 13.83
CA ARG A 80 -30.73 -22.34 15.08
C ARG A 80 -29.60 -22.11 16.09
N VAL A 81 -29.98 -21.64 17.27
CA VAL A 81 -29.07 -21.35 18.38
C VAL A 81 -29.41 -22.28 19.55
N GLU A 82 -28.39 -22.92 20.11
CA GLU A 82 -28.51 -23.78 21.31
C GLU A 82 -27.34 -23.47 22.25
N GLY A 83 -27.60 -23.33 23.56
CA GLY A 83 -26.58 -22.95 24.54
C GLY A 83 -25.85 -21.64 24.17
N GLY A 84 -26.55 -20.75 23.46
CA GLY A 84 -26.05 -19.47 22.97
C GLY A 84 -25.06 -19.54 21.81
N ARG A 85 -24.89 -20.71 21.20
CA ARG A 85 -24.02 -20.93 20.03
C ARG A 85 -24.89 -21.27 18.84
N GLU A 86 -24.48 -20.79 17.68
CA GLU A 86 -25.03 -21.26 16.43
C GLU A 86 -24.70 -22.74 16.23
N VAL A 87 -25.71 -23.53 15.86
CA VAL A 87 -25.59 -24.96 15.60
C VAL A 87 -25.83 -25.29 14.13
N GLU A 88 -26.75 -24.58 13.50
CA GLU A 88 -27.16 -24.80 12.12
C GLU A 88 -27.71 -23.49 11.53
N ARG A 89 -27.49 -23.24 10.24
CA ARG A 89 -28.10 -22.12 9.51
C ARG A 89 -28.58 -22.57 8.14
N VAL A 90 -29.66 -21.95 7.67
CA VAL A 90 -30.17 -22.08 6.29
C VAL A 90 -30.29 -20.71 5.66
N VAL A 91 -30.00 -20.63 4.37
CA VAL A 91 -29.85 -19.36 3.63
C VAL A 91 -30.80 -19.35 2.43
N GLY A 92 -31.48 -18.23 2.22
CA GLY A 92 -32.56 -18.14 1.25
C GLY A 92 -33.77 -18.95 1.72
N TRP A 93 -34.59 -19.37 0.76
CA TRP A 93 -35.74 -20.22 1.03
C TRP A 93 -35.57 -21.56 0.33
N GLN A 94 -35.49 -22.63 1.11
CA GLN A 94 -35.69 -23.99 0.64
C GLN A 94 -36.57 -24.69 1.67
N ARG A 95 -37.75 -25.15 1.24
CA ARG A 95 -38.80 -25.61 2.15
C ARG A 95 -38.30 -26.76 3.03
N ASP A 96 -37.65 -27.75 2.44
CA ASP A 96 -37.24 -28.96 3.17
C ASP A 96 -36.11 -28.67 4.17
N GLU A 97 -35.13 -27.85 3.81
CA GLU A 97 -34.11 -27.34 4.75
C GLU A 97 -34.73 -26.56 5.93
N TRP A 98 -35.68 -25.65 5.67
CA TRP A 98 -36.35 -24.91 6.74
C TRP A 98 -37.18 -25.84 7.64
N ARG A 99 -37.87 -26.83 7.06
CA ARG A 99 -38.60 -27.86 7.82
C ARG A 99 -37.67 -28.71 8.67
N ALA A 100 -36.54 -29.13 8.12
CA ALA A 100 -35.52 -29.91 8.83
C ALA A 100 -34.91 -29.10 9.99
N LEU A 101 -34.53 -27.85 9.76
CA LEU A 101 -33.93 -26.98 10.78
C LEU A 101 -34.90 -26.65 11.91
N THR A 102 -36.18 -26.39 11.57
CA THR A 102 -37.21 -25.98 12.54
C THR A 102 -37.92 -27.13 13.24
N GLY A 103 -38.00 -28.30 12.57
CA GLY A 103 -38.81 -29.45 12.97
C GLY A 103 -40.31 -29.30 12.68
N VAL A 104 -40.72 -28.29 11.90
CA VAL A 104 -42.14 -28.01 11.59
C VAL A 104 -42.49 -28.54 10.20
N ASN A 105 -43.08 -29.73 10.11
CA ASN A 105 -43.33 -30.39 8.81
C ASN A 105 -44.41 -29.73 7.94
N SER A 106 -45.30 -28.91 8.52
CA SER A 106 -46.34 -28.16 7.78
C SER A 106 -45.80 -26.89 7.13
N LEU A 107 -44.57 -26.47 7.45
CA LEU A 107 -44.09 -25.14 7.12
C LEU A 107 -44.08 -24.86 5.62
N GLY A 108 -44.64 -23.72 5.20
CA GLY A 108 -44.57 -23.25 3.82
C GLY A 108 -45.42 -24.03 2.80
N GLU A 109 -46.52 -24.63 3.23
CA GLU A 109 -47.54 -25.16 2.31
C GLU A 109 -48.06 -24.07 1.36
N GLY A 110 -48.13 -24.38 0.06
CA GLY A 110 -48.56 -23.44 -0.98
C GLY A 110 -47.50 -22.44 -1.45
N LEU A 111 -46.33 -22.36 -0.81
CA LEU A 111 -45.18 -21.59 -1.33
C LEU A 111 -44.39 -22.40 -2.35
N PRO A 112 -43.56 -21.79 -3.22
CA PRO A 112 -42.57 -22.52 -4.01
C PRO A 112 -41.62 -23.35 -3.14
N GLU A 113 -41.06 -24.44 -3.68
CA GLU A 113 -40.10 -25.28 -2.95
C GLU A 113 -38.78 -24.56 -2.65
N TRP A 114 -38.34 -23.70 -3.56
CA TRP A 114 -37.06 -23.01 -3.46
C TRP A 114 -37.10 -21.60 -4.05
N ARG A 115 -36.41 -20.66 -3.40
CA ARG A 115 -36.04 -19.34 -3.93
C ARG A 115 -34.65 -18.94 -3.40
N PRO A 116 -33.80 -18.33 -4.24
CA PRO A 116 -32.53 -17.79 -3.78
C PRO A 116 -32.76 -16.59 -2.86
N GLY A 117 -31.87 -16.36 -1.90
CA GLY A 117 -31.86 -15.11 -1.14
C GLY A 117 -31.29 -13.93 -1.93
N CYS A 118 -31.27 -12.76 -1.31
CA CYS A 118 -30.57 -11.56 -1.79
C CYS A 118 -29.35 -11.26 -0.93
N GLY A 119 -28.34 -10.58 -1.48
CA GLY A 119 -27.19 -10.12 -0.71
C GLY A 119 -27.61 -9.29 0.51
N SER A 120 -26.99 -9.58 1.65
CA SER A 120 -27.17 -8.86 2.90
C SER A 120 -26.65 -7.42 2.76
N LYS A 121 -27.32 -6.46 3.40
CA LYS A 121 -26.83 -5.07 3.44
C LYS A 121 -25.46 -4.95 4.10
N SER A 122 -25.13 -5.86 5.03
CA SER A 122 -23.84 -5.87 5.73
C SER A 122 -22.64 -6.24 4.87
N VAL A 123 -22.85 -6.81 3.68
CA VAL A 123 -21.77 -7.17 2.73
C VAL A 123 -21.80 -6.31 1.47
N GLU A 124 -22.61 -5.25 1.44
CA GLU A 124 -22.62 -4.33 0.31
C GLU A 124 -21.25 -3.64 0.14
N PRO A 125 -20.80 -3.45 -1.12
CA PRO A 125 -19.54 -2.78 -1.40
C PRO A 125 -19.45 -1.43 -0.68
N GLY A 126 -18.45 -1.32 0.19
CA GLY A 126 -18.16 -0.14 0.96
C GLY A 126 -18.83 -0.05 2.34
N ILE A 127 -19.89 -0.84 2.59
CA ILE A 127 -20.50 -0.96 3.92
C ILE A 127 -19.66 -1.87 4.81
N VAL A 128 -19.17 -3.00 4.28
CA VAL A 128 -18.40 -3.97 5.06
C VAL A 128 -17.19 -3.34 5.76
N ASP A 129 -16.45 -2.47 5.06
CA ASP A 129 -15.28 -1.79 5.63
C ASP A 129 -15.70 -0.83 6.77
N GLU A 130 -16.83 -0.15 6.63
CA GLU A 130 -17.37 0.72 7.68
C GLU A 130 -17.81 -0.06 8.91
N LEU A 131 -18.40 -1.24 8.70
CA LEU A 131 -18.81 -2.14 9.77
C LEU A 131 -17.60 -2.77 10.47
N GLU A 132 -16.55 -3.15 9.73
CA GLU A 132 -15.27 -3.58 10.31
C GLU A 132 -14.65 -2.48 11.18
N ILE A 133 -14.69 -1.23 10.73
CA ILE A 133 -14.18 -0.07 11.47
C ILE A 133 -15.00 0.24 12.72
N ARG A 134 -16.32 0.02 12.67
CA ARG A 134 -17.27 0.38 13.73
C ARG A 134 -17.44 -0.73 14.77
N TYR A 135 -17.54 -1.96 14.33
CA TYR A 135 -17.90 -3.13 15.13
C TYR A 135 -16.85 -4.22 15.16
N GLY A 136 -15.86 -4.17 14.24
CA GLY A 136 -14.70 -5.06 14.27
C GLY A 136 -13.60 -4.57 15.21
N GLU A 137 -12.50 -5.32 15.26
CA GLU A 137 -11.33 -5.03 16.10
C GLU A 137 -10.28 -4.17 15.36
N VAL A 138 -10.73 -3.16 14.61
CA VAL A 138 -9.84 -2.27 13.84
C VAL A 138 -9.36 -1.11 14.70
N ALA A 139 -8.14 -1.24 15.23
CA ALA A 139 -7.48 -0.17 15.99
C ALA A 139 -6.66 0.75 15.08
N PHE A 140 -6.83 2.07 15.26
CA PHE A 140 -5.98 3.10 14.66
C PHE A 140 -5.15 3.77 15.76
N GLN A 141 -3.85 3.91 15.54
CA GLN A 141 -2.93 4.55 16.48
C GLN A 141 -2.73 6.05 16.18
N SER A 142 -2.87 6.44 14.92
CA SER A 142 -2.68 7.83 14.50
C SER A 142 -3.81 8.70 15.01
N ARG A 143 -3.46 9.89 15.48
CA ARG A 143 -4.44 10.87 15.98
C ARG A 143 -5.42 11.25 14.87
N ARG A 144 -6.72 11.13 15.16
CA ARG A 144 -7.78 11.68 14.32
C ARG A 144 -7.80 13.20 14.41
N ILE A 145 -7.89 13.85 13.26
CA ILE A 145 -8.05 15.31 13.15
C ILE A 145 -9.46 15.56 12.64
N GLU A 146 -10.26 16.23 13.45
CA GLU A 146 -11.61 16.65 13.05
C GLU A 146 -11.50 17.85 12.10
N ILE A 147 -12.27 17.79 11.02
CA ILE A 147 -12.45 18.87 10.06
C ILE A 147 -13.84 19.45 10.29
N GLY A 148 -13.94 20.78 10.31
CA GLY A 148 -15.23 21.44 10.53
C GLY A 148 -16.23 21.10 9.41
N PRO A 149 -17.56 21.12 9.67
CA PRO A 149 -18.57 20.74 8.68
C PRO A 149 -18.61 21.65 7.42
N HIS A 150 -17.95 22.81 7.48
CA HIS A 150 -17.83 23.78 6.38
C HIS A 150 -16.37 24.00 5.95
N GLU A 151 -15.42 23.27 6.53
CA GLU A 151 -14.00 23.34 6.14
C GLU A 151 -13.78 22.38 4.97
N ASP A 152 -13.14 22.87 3.89
CA ASP A 152 -12.75 22.02 2.77
C ASP A 152 -11.56 21.15 3.17
N GLU A 153 -11.67 19.83 2.99
CA GLU A 153 -10.65 18.87 3.42
C GLU A 153 -9.31 19.07 2.69
N ILE A 154 -9.33 19.49 1.42
CA ILE A 154 -8.11 19.69 0.64
C ILE A 154 -7.38 20.95 1.12
N GLU A 155 -8.11 22.06 1.27
CA GLU A 155 -7.57 23.32 1.79
C GLU A 155 -7.10 23.17 3.25
N ALA A 156 -7.77 22.35 4.05
CA ALA A 156 -7.36 21.98 5.40
C ALA A 156 -5.96 21.32 5.42
N MET A 157 -5.66 20.45 4.45
CA MET A 157 -4.36 19.78 4.34
C MET A 157 -3.26 20.71 3.79
N TYR A 158 -3.62 21.63 2.90
CA TYR A 158 -2.71 22.69 2.44
C TYR A 158 -2.31 23.62 3.59
N SER A 159 -3.28 24.16 4.33
CA SER A 159 -3.04 25.09 5.45
C SER A 159 -2.22 24.48 6.59
N ARG A 160 -2.38 23.18 6.84
CA ARG A 160 -1.58 22.43 7.82
C ARG A 160 -0.20 22.01 7.29
N GLY A 161 0.10 22.34 6.03
CA GLY A 161 1.36 22.07 5.38
C GLY A 161 1.65 20.57 5.24
N TRP A 162 0.65 19.74 4.96
CA TRP A 162 0.85 18.30 4.68
C TRP A 162 1.13 18.04 3.19
N SER A 163 0.63 18.92 2.32
CA SER A 163 0.80 18.83 0.88
C SER A 163 2.23 19.16 0.45
N ASP A 164 2.69 18.43 -0.56
CA ASP A 164 3.90 18.70 -1.35
C ASP A 164 3.72 19.83 -2.37
N GLY A 165 2.53 20.41 -2.48
CA GLY A 165 2.12 21.41 -3.48
C GLY A 165 0.98 20.90 -4.37
N LEU A 166 0.82 19.59 -4.48
CA LEU A 166 -0.28 18.95 -5.20
C LEU A 166 -1.44 18.61 -4.24
N PRO A 167 -2.69 18.51 -4.74
CA PRO A 167 -3.81 18.09 -3.90
C PRO A 167 -3.54 16.71 -3.29
N LEU A 168 -3.99 16.52 -2.05
CA LEU A 168 -3.91 15.25 -1.35
C LEU A 168 -5.29 14.60 -1.30
N VAL A 169 -5.33 13.27 -1.35
CA VAL A 169 -6.56 12.53 -1.03
C VAL A 169 -6.71 12.50 0.49
N PRO A 170 -7.83 12.97 1.07
CA PRO A 170 -8.02 12.97 2.52
C PRO A 170 -7.92 11.55 3.10
N PRO A 171 -7.01 11.29 4.06
CA PRO A 171 -6.77 9.95 4.61
C PRO A 171 -7.81 9.60 5.69
N THR A 172 -9.07 9.44 5.28
CA THR A 172 -10.16 9.03 6.17
C THR A 172 -9.92 7.62 6.73
N ARG A 173 -10.49 7.29 7.90
CA ARG A 173 -10.38 5.92 8.48
C ARG A 173 -10.76 4.83 7.48
N LEU A 174 -11.82 5.08 6.69
CA LEU A 174 -12.26 4.16 5.64
C LEU A 174 -11.20 3.93 4.57
N ARG A 175 -10.59 5.00 4.05
CA ARG A 175 -9.55 4.90 3.02
C ARG A 175 -8.27 4.27 3.57
N VAL A 176 -7.87 4.61 4.80
CA VAL A 176 -6.70 4.03 5.46
C VAL A 176 -6.91 2.55 5.76
N HIS A 177 -8.09 2.16 6.23
CA HIS A 177 -8.44 0.75 6.44
C HIS A 177 -8.34 -0.07 5.16
N ARG A 178 -8.92 0.44 4.06
CA ARG A 178 -8.79 -0.20 2.74
C ARG A 178 -7.35 -0.28 2.28
N MET A 179 -6.57 0.77 2.48
CA MET A 179 -5.15 0.77 2.16
C MET A 179 -4.39 -0.31 2.93
N LEU A 180 -4.67 -0.47 4.22
CA LEU A 180 -4.04 -1.47 5.08
C LEU A 180 -4.36 -2.92 4.65
N LYS A 181 -5.49 -3.18 3.98
CA LYS A 181 -5.79 -4.49 3.39
C LYS A 181 -4.80 -4.89 2.28
N GLY A 182 -4.02 -3.94 1.76
CA GLY A 182 -2.96 -4.18 0.77
C GLY A 182 -1.70 -4.86 1.33
N THR A 183 -1.62 -5.10 2.64
CA THR A 183 -0.48 -5.74 3.28
C THR A 183 -0.92 -6.69 4.40
N GLY A 184 -0.14 -7.76 4.63
CA GLY A 184 -0.32 -8.63 5.79
C GLY A 184 0.35 -8.11 7.07
N ARG A 185 1.11 -7.01 6.99
CA ARG A 185 1.84 -6.45 8.12
C ARG A 185 0.91 -5.73 9.10
N LYS A 186 1.27 -5.75 10.38
CA LYS A 186 0.43 -5.17 11.44
C LYS A 186 0.47 -3.64 11.33
N PRO A 187 -0.67 -2.92 11.40
CA PRO A 187 -0.70 -1.46 11.31
C PRO A 187 0.20 -0.75 12.35
N SER A 188 0.33 -1.35 13.54
CA SER A 188 1.14 -0.86 14.66
C SER A 188 2.64 -1.15 14.54
N GLU A 189 3.05 -1.94 13.56
CA GLU A 189 4.45 -2.29 13.36
C GLU A 189 5.26 -1.05 12.99
N VAL A 190 6.34 -0.81 13.75
CA VAL A 190 7.28 0.29 13.51
C VAL A 190 8.37 -0.19 12.56
N LEU A 191 8.50 0.44 11.40
CA LEU A 191 9.53 0.13 10.41
C LEU A 191 10.89 0.72 10.79
N GLY A 192 10.89 1.84 11.50
CA GLY A 192 12.10 2.53 11.97
C GLY A 192 11.83 3.97 12.41
N LEU A 193 12.90 4.73 12.62
CA LEU A 193 12.84 6.16 12.93
C LEU A 193 13.19 6.93 11.65
N LEU A 194 12.22 7.68 11.11
CA LEU A 194 12.42 8.34 9.81
C LEU A 194 13.22 9.64 9.99
N PRO A 195 14.42 9.77 9.38
CA PRO A 195 15.20 11.00 9.45
C PRO A 195 14.54 12.13 8.66
N PRO A 196 14.86 13.40 8.96
CA PRO A 196 15.71 13.91 10.05
C PRO A 196 15.05 13.95 11.43
N ASP A 197 13.72 14.02 11.53
CA ASP A 197 13.02 14.23 12.82
C ASP A 197 13.04 12.98 13.73
N LEU A 198 13.48 11.83 13.19
CA LEU A 198 13.58 10.54 13.87
C LEU A 198 12.28 10.11 14.54
N GLN A 199 11.15 10.46 13.91
CA GLN A 199 9.84 10.03 14.36
C GLN A 199 9.61 8.56 13.97
N PRO A 200 8.99 7.74 14.84
CA PRO A 200 8.63 6.38 14.49
C PRO A 200 7.67 6.36 13.29
N ILE A 201 8.05 5.67 12.21
CA ILE A 201 7.17 5.41 11.07
C ILE A 201 6.57 4.00 11.19
N THR A 202 5.26 3.93 11.35
CA THR A 202 4.52 2.66 11.39
C THR A 202 3.92 2.32 10.03
N VAL A 203 3.52 1.06 9.83
CA VAL A 203 2.75 0.64 8.65
C VAL A 203 1.48 1.48 8.48
N GLU A 204 0.79 1.83 9.57
CA GLU A 204 -0.35 2.76 9.52
C GLU A 204 0.03 4.15 9.01
N LYS A 205 1.17 4.72 9.45
CA LYS A 205 1.64 6.02 8.95
C LYS A 205 2.04 5.96 7.48
N VAL A 206 2.61 4.83 7.03
CA VAL A 206 2.86 4.60 5.59
C VAL A 206 1.54 4.57 4.83
N ALA A 207 0.54 3.84 5.32
CA ALA A 207 -0.78 3.77 4.68
C ALA A 207 -1.46 5.14 4.61
N VAL A 208 -1.37 5.96 5.66
CA VAL A 208 -1.89 7.35 5.66
C VAL A 208 -1.25 8.18 4.54
N ASN A 209 0.09 8.12 4.39
CA ASN A 209 0.80 8.85 3.33
C ASN A 209 0.54 8.26 1.93
N ALA A 210 0.38 6.94 1.82
CA ALA A 210 0.01 6.28 0.58
C ALA A 210 -1.40 6.67 0.12
N VAL A 211 -2.36 6.78 1.05
CA VAL A 211 -3.69 7.32 0.73
C VAL A 211 -3.56 8.75 0.24
N MET A 212 -2.86 9.63 0.97
CA MET A 212 -2.65 11.02 0.57
C MET A 212 -2.02 11.16 -0.82
N ALA A 213 -1.09 10.27 -1.18
CA ALA A 213 -0.47 10.21 -2.50
C ALA A 213 -1.43 9.76 -3.62
N GLY A 214 -2.51 9.07 -3.27
CA GLY A 214 -3.47 8.47 -4.21
C GLY A 214 -3.12 7.04 -4.63
N CYS A 215 -2.32 6.31 -3.83
CA CYS A 215 -2.01 4.89 -4.10
C CYS A 215 -3.26 4.01 -4.15
N ALA A 216 -3.16 2.86 -4.82
CA ALA A 216 -4.09 1.75 -4.65
C ALA A 216 -3.53 0.80 -3.55
N PRO A 217 -4.39 0.05 -2.82
CA PRO A 217 -3.94 -0.86 -1.76
C PRO A 217 -2.87 -1.86 -2.22
N GLU A 218 -2.98 -2.36 -3.45
CA GLU A 218 -2.06 -3.34 -4.04
C GLU A 218 -0.62 -2.82 -4.14
N TYR A 219 -0.42 -1.50 -4.03
CA TYR A 219 0.91 -0.87 -4.08
C TYR A 219 1.62 -0.88 -2.73
N MET A 220 0.90 -1.15 -1.63
CA MET A 220 1.42 -1.08 -0.26
C MET A 220 2.70 -1.88 -0.03
N PRO A 221 2.84 -3.13 -0.53
CA PRO A 221 4.08 -3.89 -0.36
C PRO A 221 5.30 -3.15 -0.93
N VAL A 222 5.16 -2.51 -2.09
CA VAL A 222 6.24 -1.73 -2.73
C VAL A 222 6.52 -0.43 -1.98
N VAL A 223 5.48 0.28 -1.50
CA VAL A 223 5.66 1.51 -0.72
C VAL A 223 6.37 1.21 0.61
N ILE A 224 5.95 0.16 1.31
CA ILE A 224 6.59 -0.27 2.57
C ILE A 224 8.06 -0.61 2.31
N ALA A 225 8.35 -1.43 1.30
CA ALA A 225 9.73 -1.78 0.95
C ALA A 225 10.56 -0.52 0.62
N ALA A 226 10.04 0.40 -0.21
CA ALA A 226 10.76 1.63 -0.53
C ALA A 226 11.03 2.50 0.71
N VAL A 227 10.09 2.59 1.65
CA VAL A 227 10.28 3.31 2.93
C VAL A 227 11.33 2.62 3.80
N GLU A 228 11.33 1.30 3.89
CA GLU A 228 12.36 0.54 4.61
C GLU A 228 13.74 0.74 4.01
N ALA A 229 13.87 0.75 2.67
CA ALA A 229 15.15 1.06 2.01
C ALA A 229 15.65 2.47 2.34
N VAL A 230 14.74 3.46 2.39
CA VAL A 230 15.07 4.84 2.78
C VAL A 230 15.53 4.95 4.23
N LEU A 231 15.09 4.03 5.11
CA LEU A 231 15.50 3.98 6.52
C LEU A 231 16.88 3.34 6.73
N LEU A 232 17.41 2.60 5.74
CA LEU A 232 18.69 1.94 5.88
C LEU A 232 19.83 2.97 5.97
N GLU A 233 20.73 2.76 6.94
CA GLU A 233 21.88 3.63 7.17
C GLU A 233 22.72 3.92 5.91
N PRO A 234 23.03 2.92 5.04
CA PRO A 234 23.78 3.17 3.81
C PRO A 234 23.10 4.15 2.84
N PHE A 235 21.78 4.32 2.91
CA PHE A 235 21.06 5.25 2.04
C PHE A 235 21.21 6.69 2.54
N ASN A 236 21.36 6.86 3.85
CA ASN A 236 21.62 8.14 4.51
C ASN A 236 20.62 9.23 4.10
N MET A 237 19.31 8.97 4.31
CA MET A 237 18.24 9.93 3.97
C MET A 237 18.45 11.32 4.58
N HIS A 238 19.05 11.41 5.78
CA HIS A 238 19.41 12.68 6.38
C HIS A 238 20.38 13.46 5.50
N GLY A 239 21.46 12.83 5.03
CA GLY A 239 22.41 13.42 4.10
C GLY A 239 21.78 13.82 2.77
N VAL A 240 20.86 13.00 2.25
CA VAL A 240 20.10 13.27 1.02
C VAL A 240 19.22 14.53 1.15
N LEU A 241 18.69 14.84 2.33
CA LEU A 241 17.94 16.09 2.57
C LEU A 241 18.85 17.28 2.87
N ALA A 242 19.91 17.07 3.65
CA ALA A 242 20.79 18.14 4.12
C ALA A 242 21.75 18.67 3.04
N THR A 243 21.92 17.96 1.92
CA THR A 243 22.76 18.39 0.81
C THR A 243 22.16 19.57 0.04
N THR A 244 23.02 20.42 -0.51
CA THR A 244 22.63 21.48 -1.45
C THR A 244 22.42 20.98 -2.88
N MET A 245 22.81 19.73 -3.16
CA MET A 245 22.53 19.04 -4.43
C MET A 245 21.04 18.71 -4.51
N PHE A 246 20.44 18.86 -5.69
CA PHE A 246 19.01 18.64 -5.89
C PHE A 246 18.65 17.17 -6.11
N CYS A 247 19.17 16.28 -5.26
CA CYS A 247 18.88 14.85 -5.34
C CYS A 247 17.61 14.45 -4.57
N THR A 248 17.13 13.25 -4.87
CA THR A 248 15.92 12.65 -4.31
C THR A 248 16.06 11.14 -4.26
N PRO A 249 15.35 10.43 -3.36
CA PRO A 249 15.16 8.99 -3.48
C PRO A 249 14.56 8.63 -4.85
N ILE A 250 15.25 7.78 -5.60
CA ILE A 250 14.79 7.16 -6.83
C ILE A 250 14.46 5.70 -6.51
N VAL A 251 13.26 5.26 -6.86
CA VAL A 251 12.76 3.91 -6.57
C VAL A 251 12.67 3.11 -7.87
N ILE A 252 13.45 2.04 -7.97
CA ILE A 252 13.41 1.08 -9.10
C ILE A 252 12.76 -0.20 -8.61
N VAL A 253 11.76 -0.68 -9.34
CA VAL A 253 11.02 -1.90 -9.01
C VAL A 253 11.32 -2.99 -10.05
N ASN A 254 11.69 -4.16 -9.56
CA ASN A 254 11.99 -5.34 -10.36
C ASN A 254 11.00 -6.48 -10.07
N GLY A 255 10.93 -7.43 -10.98
CA GLY A 255 10.25 -8.70 -10.82
C GLY A 255 8.72 -8.66 -11.00
N PRO A 256 8.02 -9.76 -10.66
CA PRO A 256 6.61 -9.95 -11.00
C PRO A 256 5.66 -8.93 -10.35
N VAL A 257 6.05 -8.31 -9.21
CA VAL A 257 5.22 -7.29 -8.57
C VAL A 257 4.97 -6.08 -9.46
N ALA A 258 5.96 -5.65 -10.25
CA ALA A 258 5.84 -4.50 -11.15
C ALA A 258 4.71 -4.71 -12.16
N ARG A 259 4.63 -5.92 -12.75
CA ARG A 259 3.55 -6.29 -13.67
C ARG A 259 2.21 -6.47 -12.95
N ALA A 260 2.22 -7.13 -11.79
CA ALA A 260 1.01 -7.40 -11.03
C ALA A 260 0.25 -6.12 -10.64
N ILE A 261 0.98 -5.04 -10.33
CA ILE A 261 0.40 -3.74 -9.97
C ILE A 261 0.30 -2.77 -11.15
N GLY A 262 0.66 -3.21 -12.36
CA GLY A 262 0.55 -2.45 -13.60
C GLY A 262 1.50 -1.26 -13.72
N MET A 263 2.73 -1.36 -13.21
CA MET A 263 3.76 -0.34 -13.42
C MET A 263 4.15 -0.21 -14.90
N ASN A 264 4.54 1.01 -15.31
CA ASN A 264 5.08 1.25 -16.64
C ASN A 264 6.61 1.16 -16.62
N ALA A 265 7.18 0.34 -17.50
CA ALA A 265 8.63 0.21 -17.74
C ALA A 265 9.04 0.64 -19.17
N ARG A 266 8.09 1.04 -20.01
CA ARG A 266 8.30 1.26 -21.45
C ARG A 266 8.38 2.75 -21.82
N GLY A 267 7.88 3.11 -23.00
CA GLY A 267 7.81 4.50 -23.45
C GLY A 267 7.17 5.40 -22.39
N ASN A 268 7.77 6.58 -22.20
CA ASN A 268 7.36 7.55 -21.18
C ASN A 268 7.36 6.99 -19.73
N ALA A 269 8.21 5.99 -19.40
CA ALA A 269 8.28 5.36 -18.07
C ALA A 269 8.45 6.36 -16.91
N LEU A 270 9.19 7.45 -17.15
CA LEU A 270 9.47 8.50 -16.17
C LEU A 270 8.53 9.72 -16.30
N GLY A 271 7.55 9.64 -17.19
CA GLY A 271 6.57 10.70 -17.43
C GLY A 271 5.21 10.40 -16.79
N GLN A 272 4.22 11.21 -17.16
CA GLN A 272 2.84 11.06 -16.69
C GLN A 272 2.13 9.82 -17.26
N GLY A 273 1.05 9.41 -16.60
CA GLY A 273 0.06 8.47 -17.15
C GLY A 273 -0.03 7.12 -16.46
N ASN A 274 0.92 6.77 -15.59
CA ASN A 274 0.85 5.54 -14.80
C ASN A 274 0.67 5.83 -13.30
N ARG A 275 -0.43 5.34 -12.72
CA ARG A 275 -0.78 5.59 -11.30
C ARG A 275 0.24 4.95 -10.35
N ALA A 276 0.70 3.73 -10.62
CA ALA A 276 1.65 3.04 -9.74
C ALA A 276 2.98 3.80 -9.68
N ASN A 277 3.61 4.07 -10.82
CA ASN A 277 4.84 4.87 -10.91
C ASN A 277 4.69 6.23 -10.20
N ALA A 278 3.61 6.95 -10.51
CA ALA A 278 3.38 8.29 -9.97
C ALA A 278 3.21 8.28 -8.44
N THR A 279 2.30 7.44 -7.95
CA THR A 279 1.84 7.49 -6.55
C THR A 279 2.77 6.77 -5.59
N ILE A 280 3.48 5.71 -6.00
CA ILE A 280 4.48 5.05 -5.14
C ILE A 280 5.62 6.01 -4.82
N GLY A 281 6.20 6.66 -5.84
CA GLY A 281 7.25 7.66 -5.65
C GLY A 281 6.76 8.80 -4.75
N ARG A 282 5.55 9.30 -4.99
CA ARG A 282 4.94 10.36 -4.17
C ARG A 282 4.67 9.92 -2.73
N ALA A 283 4.24 8.68 -2.49
CA ALA A 283 3.97 8.16 -1.15
C ALA A 283 5.25 8.10 -0.30
N VAL A 284 6.37 7.66 -0.90
CA VAL A 284 7.68 7.66 -0.24
C VAL A 284 8.08 9.09 0.15
N GLN A 285 7.92 10.05 -0.77
CA GLN A 285 8.22 11.47 -0.51
C GLN A 285 7.33 12.06 0.58
N LEU A 286 6.03 11.75 0.58
CA LEU A 286 5.12 12.20 1.63
C LEU A 286 5.48 11.59 2.99
N CYS A 287 5.96 10.33 3.05
CA CYS A 287 6.49 9.76 4.29
C CYS A 287 7.68 10.57 4.80
N VAL A 288 8.71 10.77 3.97
CA VAL A 288 9.91 11.56 4.29
C VAL A 288 9.54 12.98 4.72
N ARG A 289 8.58 13.60 4.04
CA ARG A 289 8.14 14.97 4.31
C ARG A 289 7.31 15.10 5.58
N ASN A 290 6.32 14.24 5.78
CA ASN A 290 5.29 14.39 6.83
C ASN A 290 5.69 13.72 8.15
N VAL A 291 6.47 12.64 8.09
CA VAL A 291 6.96 11.93 9.28
C VAL A 291 8.42 12.29 9.56
N GLY A 292 9.25 12.37 8.51
CA GLY A 292 10.66 12.69 8.64
C GLY A 292 10.94 14.18 8.78
N GLY A 293 10.04 15.06 8.31
CA GLY A 293 10.24 16.52 8.36
C GLY A 293 11.03 17.10 7.19
N GLY A 294 11.25 16.33 6.12
CA GLY A 294 11.99 16.72 4.91
C GLY A 294 11.30 17.77 4.04
N ARG A 295 11.01 18.95 4.58
CA ARG A 295 10.32 20.04 3.87
C ARG A 295 11.30 21.01 3.21
N PRO A 296 10.98 21.54 2.00
CA PRO A 296 11.73 22.62 1.36
C PRO A 296 11.89 23.83 2.27
N GLN A 297 13.03 24.51 2.19
CA GLN A 297 13.38 25.68 3.02
C GLN A 297 13.47 25.38 4.53
N GLY A 298 13.27 24.13 4.93
CA GLY A 298 13.52 23.60 6.26
C GLY A 298 14.75 22.70 6.23
N VAL A 299 14.53 21.39 6.38
CA VAL A 299 15.63 20.41 6.38
C VAL A 299 16.05 20.00 4.98
N ASP A 300 15.17 20.09 3.97
CA ASP A 300 15.61 19.96 2.58
C ASP A 300 16.37 21.23 2.15
N ARG A 301 17.67 21.07 1.89
CA ARG A 301 18.62 22.14 1.54
C ARG A 301 18.95 22.24 0.06
N SER A 302 18.24 21.49 -0.80
CA SER A 302 18.44 21.53 -2.25
C SER A 302 18.45 22.97 -2.80
N THR A 303 19.46 23.32 -3.60
CA THR A 303 19.60 24.69 -4.14
C THR A 303 18.52 25.01 -5.17
N LEU A 304 18.28 24.09 -6.11
CA LEU A 304 17.30 24.25 -7.19
C LEU A 304 16.10 23.32 -7.05
N GLY A 305 16.28 22.18 -6.38
CA GLY A 305 15.31 21.07 -6.40
C GLY A 305 15.23 20.36 -7.76
N THR A 306 14.41 19.33 -7.84
CA THR A 306 14.15 18.53 -9.05
C THR A 306 12.66 18.13 -9.08
N PRO A 307 12.02 18.08 -10.26
CA PRO A 307 10.68 17.48 -10.40
C PRO A 307 10.58 16.05 -9.85
N GLY A 308 11.69 15.30 -9.80
CA GLY A 308 11.73 13.95 -9.22
C GLY A 308 11.40 13.92 -7.72
N LYS A 309 11.48 15.05 -7.00
CA LYS A 309 11.05 15.14 -5.59
C LYS A 309 9.54 14.99 -5.39
N TYR A 310 8.73 15.09 -6.46
CA TYR A 310 7.30 14.76 -6.40
C TYR A 310 7.04 13.28 -6.64
N THR A 311 7.73 12.71 -7.62
CA THR A 311 7.51 11.36 -8.08
C THR A 311 8.74 10.86 -8.85
N PHE A 312 9.44 9.87 -8.29
CA PHE A 312 10.55 9.22 -8.99
C PHE A 312 10.56 7.72 -8.66
N CYS A 313 9.59 7.02 -9.22
CA CYS A 313 9.47 5.57 -9.13
C CYS A 313 9.11 4.97 -10.48
N PHE A 314 9.81 3.91 -10.88
CA PHE A 314 9.57 3.21 -12.14
C PHE A 314 9.98 1.74 -12.03
N ALA A 315 9.50 0.94 -12.99
CA ALA A 315 9.90 -0.45 -13.11
C ALA A 315 10.99 -0.59 -14.19
N GLU A 316 11.89 -1.55 -14.01
CA GLU A 316 12.83 -1.96 -15.05
C GLU A 316 12.13 -2.80 -16.13
N ASP A 317 12.49 -2.63 -17.40
CA ASP A 317 11.98 -3.45 -18.51
C ASP A 317 12.79 -4.75 -18.65
N GLU A 318 12.49 -5.73 -17.80
CA GLU A 318 13.17 -7.04 -17.80
C GLU A 318 12.85 -7.90 -19.04
N GLU A 319 11.78 -7.59 -19.77
CA GLU A 319 11.31 -8.42 -20.89
C GLU A 319 11.85 -7.97 -22.25
N HIS A 320 12.19 -6.68 -22.39
CA HIS A 320 12.64 -6.09 -23.66
C HIS A 320 14.05 -5.48 -23.56
N SER A 321 14.75 -5.73 -22.45
CA SER A 321 16.15 -5.37 -22.25
C SER A 321 17.09 -6.49 -22.69
N PHE A 322 18.23 -6.12 -23.26
CA PHE A 322 19.34 -7.04 -23.53
C PHE A 322 20.31 -7.14 -22.33
N TRP A 323 20.07 -6.35 -21.29
CA TRP A 323 20.86 -6.33 -20.06
C TRP A 323 20.29 -7.30 -19.04
N GLU A 324 21.18 -7.84 -18.21
CA GLU A 324 20.75 -8.57 -17.03
C GLU A 324 19.96 -7.63 -16.11
N PRO A 325 18.80 -8.03 -15.56
CA PRO A 325 18.02 -7.16 -14.68
C PRO A 325 18.87 -6.66 -13.52
N LEU A 326 18.71 -5.39 -13.12
CA LEU A 326 19.42 -4.78 -12.01
C LEU A 326 19.36 -5.62 -10.74
N SER A 327 18.21 -6.25 -10.46
CA SER A 327 18.08 -7.15 -9.32
C SER A 327 19.04 -8.36 -9.41
N VAL A 328 19.21 -8.93 -10.60
CA VAL A 328 20.11 -10.08 -10.80
C VAL A 328 21.56 -9.64 -10.71
N GLU A 329 21.93 -8.50 -11.31
CA GLU A 329 23.28 -7.92 -11.17
C GLU A 329 23.65 -7.65 -9.71
N ARG A 330 22.66 -7.32 -8.87
CA ARG A 330 22.82 -7.11 -7.42
C ARG A 330 22.78 -8.41 -6.60
N GLY A 331 22.75 -9.57 -7.25
CA GLY A 331 22.88 -10.89 -6.64
C GLY A 331 21.57 -11.57 -6.26
N PHE A 332 20.42 -11.05 -6.70
CA PHE A 332 19.12 -11.68 -6.45
C PHE A 332 18.80 -12.75 -7.51
N ALA A 333 18.02 -13.75 -7.11
CA ALA A 333 17.56 -14.76 -8.05
C ALA A 333 16.61 -14.13 -9.10
N PRO A 334 16.70 -14.55 -10.37
CA PRO A 334 15.74 -14.12 -11.39
C PRO A 334 14.29 -14.40 -10.98
N GLY A 335 13.39 -13.47 -11.31
CA GLY A 335 11.95 -13.59 -11.03
C GLY A 335 11.53 -13.24 -9.60
N VAL A 336 12.45 -12.73 -8.77
CA VAL A 336 12.14 -12.20 -7.44
C VAL A 336 11.76 -10.72 -7.55
N SER A 337 10.69 -10.32 -6.86
CA SER A 337 10.29 -8.92 -6.76
C SER A 337 11.24 -8.16 -5.82
N THR A 338 11.90 -7.11 -6.30
CA THR A 338 12.83 -6.31 -5.47
C THR A 338 12.55 -4.81 -5.62
N VAL A 339 13.01 -4.03 -4.64
CA VAL A 339 13.02 -2.57 -4.69
C VAL A 339 14.44 -2.08 -4.45
N THR A 340 14.97 -1.34 -5.42
CA THR A 340 16.24 -0.62 -5.30
C THR A 340 15.96 0.86 -5.05
N VAL A 341 16.63 1.45 -4.06
CA VAL A 341 16.58 2.89 -3.79
C VAL A 341 17.98 3.47 -3.81
N PHE A 342 18.16 4.56 -4.56
CA PHE A 342 19.41 5.33 -4.56
C PHE A 342 19.12 6.84 -4.65
N ALA A 343 20.09 7.65 -4.24
CA ALA A 343 19.98 9.09 -4.29
C ALA A 343 20.49 9.61 -5.64
N GLY A 344 19.60 10.13 -6.47
CA GLY A 344 19.93 10.71 -7.77
C GLY A 344 19.22 12.02 -8.03
N ASP A 345 19.67 12.75 -9.05
CA ASP A 345 19.03 13.97 -9.54
C ASP A 345 18.14 13.70 -10.76
N SER A 346 17.70 14.76 -11.46
CA SER A 346 16.82 14.65 -12.63
C SER A 346 17.45 13.91 -13.80
N VAL A 347 16.59 13.40 -14.69
CA VAL A 347 17.02 12.84 -15.98
C VAL A 347 17.91 13.83 -16.76
N HIS A 348 19.05 13.34 -17.24
CA HIS A 348 19.90 14.07 -18.18
C HIS A 348 19.62 13.55 -19.60
N GLY A 349 19.02 14.40 -20.42
CA GLY A 349 18.74 14.06 -21.82
C GLY A 349 20.02 14.07 -22.65
N ILE A 350 20.37 12.93 -23.25
CA ILE A 350 21.49 12.83 -24.19
C ILE A 350 20.92 12.89 -25.61
N VAL A 351 21.32 13.89 -26.38
CA VAL A 351 20.81 14.13 -27.73
C VAL A 351 21.86 13.72 -28.75
N ASP A 352 21.60 12.64 -29.47
CA ASP A 352 22.39 12.23 -30.63
C ASP A 352 21.46 11.88 -31.80
N GLN A 353 21.44 12.76 -32.81
CA GLN A 353 20.66 12.58 -34.04
C GLN A 353 21.55 12.35 -35.27
N GLN A 354 22.88 12.28 -35.08
CA GLN A 354 23.86 12.32 -36.16
C GLN A 354 24.72 11.07 -36.23
N SER A 355 24.95 10.38 -35.10
CA SER A 355 25.77 9.17 -35.07
C SER A 355 25.19 8.06 -35.95
N ARG A 356 26.06 7.46 -36.76
CA ARG A 356 25.72 6.33 -37.64
C ARG A 356 26.48 5.05 -37.32
N THR A 357 27.35 5.09 -36.29
CA THR A 357 28.10 3.92 -35.80
C THR A 357 28.06 3.88 -34.27
N PRO A 358 28.21 2.68 -33.65
CA PRO A 358 28.26 2.55 -32.20
C PRO A 358 29.36 3.40 -31.55
N GLU A 359 30.54 3.51 -32.17
CA GLU A 359 31.66 4.28 -31.62
C GLU A 359 31.36 5.77 -31.58
N SER A 360 30.68 6.30 -32.60
CA SER A 360 30.23 7.69 -32.63
C SER A 360 29.20 7.96 -31.53
N LEU A 361 28.24 7.07 -31.36
CA LEU A 361 27.20 7.18 -30.32
C LEU A 361 27.80 7.09 -28.91
N SER A 362 28.70 6.13 -28.68
CA SER A 362 29.42 5.96 -27.41
C SER A 362 30.25 7.20 -27.05
N ARG A 363 30.82 7.92 -28.04
CA ARG A 363 31.49 9.20 -27.79
C ARG A 363 30.51 10.26 -27.28
N THR A 364 29.30 10.34 -27.84
CA THR A 364 28.27 11.27 -27.35
C THR A 364 27.87 10.96 -25.91
N PHE A 365 27.67 9.68 -25.58
CA PHE A 365 27.41 9.26 -24.20
C PHE A 365 28.55 9.65 -23.26
N ALA A 366 29.80 9.32 -23.62
CA ALA A 366 30.97 9.65 -22.81
C ALA A 366 31.14 11.16 -22.58
N LEU A 367 30.94 11.99 -23.61
CA LEU A 367 31.00 13.45 -23.50
C LEU A 367 29.89 14.00 -22.59
N SER A 368 28.69 13.45 -22.67
CA SER A 368 27.58 13.85 -21.81
C SER A 368 27.85 13.49 -20.35
N LEU A 369 28.35 12.27 -20.08
CA LEU A 369 28.73 11.84 -18.73
C LEU A 369 29.84 12.71 -18.13
N ARG A 370 30.83 13.12 -18.94
CA ARG A 370 31.88 14.06 -18.49
C ARG A 370 31.34 15.42 -18.05
N ALA A 371 30.21 15.87 -18.59
CA ALA A 371 29.60 17.14 -18.20
C ALA A 371 28.81 17.04 -16.88
N VAL A 372 28.39 15.84 -16.48
CA VAL A 372 27.64 15.59 -15.23
C VAL A 372 28.58 15.56 -14.03
N ASP A 373 29.82 15.07 -14.18
CA ASP A 373 30.81 14.96 -13.11
C ASP A 373 31.98 15.94 -13.28
N VAL A 374 31.71 17.23 -13.11
CA VAL A 374 32.77 18.25 -13.06
C VAL A 374 33.11 18.56 -11.60
N ASP A 375 34.03 17.80 -11.02
CA ASP A 375 34.66 18.20 -9.75
C ASP A 375 35.61 19.38 -9.98
N LEU A 376 35.12 20.59 -9.69
CA LEU A 376 35.92 21.82 -9.77
C LEU A 376 37.05 21.90 -8.74
N ARG A 377 37.14 20.95 -7.80
CA ARG A 377 38.28 20.85 -6.86
C ARG A 377 39.46 20.09 -7.44
N ASP A 378 39.28 19.29 -8.50
CA ASP A 378 40.38 18.68 -9.23
C ASP A 378 40.79 19.54 -10.44
N ARG A 379 41.65 20.53 -10.18
CA ARG A 379 42.24 21.40 -11.21
C ARG A 379 43.09 20.65 -12.27
N ARG A 380 43.28 19.33 -12.17
CA ARG A 380 44.06 18.55 -13.15
C ARG A 380 43.29 18.29 -14.44
N HIS A 381 41.96 18.28 -14.43
CA HIS A 381 41.17 18.11 -15.67
C HIS A 381 41.15 19.34 -16.58
N THR A 382 41.43 20.54 -16.04
CA THR A 382 41.49 21.78 -16.82
C THR A 382 42.84 22.04 -17.49
N GLN A 383 43.83 21.16 -17.35
CA GLN A 383 45.18 21.36 -17.89
C GLN A 383 45.76 20.16 -18.66
N HIS A 384 44.95 19.21 -19.14
CA HIS A 384 45.51 18.09 -19.91
C HIS A 384 45.54 18.40 -21.42
N PRO A 385 46.72 18.47 -22.08
CA PRO A 385 46.84 18.71 -23.53
C PRO A 385 46.43 17.49 -24.38
N ALA A 386 45.79 16.47 -23.79
CA ALA A 386 45.47 15.21 -24.45
C ALA A 386 44.12 15.31 -25.16
N LEU A 387 44.08 16.10 -26.23
CA LEU A 387 43.12 15.95 -27.33
C LEU A 387 43.64 15.00 -28.42
N GLU A 388 44.83 14.41 -28.24
CA GLU A 388 45.42 13.48 -29.21
C GLU A 388 45.45 12.05 -28.68
N GLY A 389 44.39 11.32 -29.04
CA GLY A 389 44.34 9.87 -28.92
C GLY A 389 44.06 9.35 -27.51
N LEU A 390 43.83 8.04 -27.44
CA LEU A 390 43.68 7.20 -26.24
C LEU A 390 42.23 6.91 -25.84
N GLY A 391 41.81 5.71 -26.21
CA GLY A 391 40.80 4.97 -25.47
C GLY A 391 41.32 4.60 -24.09
N ILE A 392 40.42 4.65 -23.11
CA ILE A 392 40.62 4.16 -21.74
C ILE A 392 39.29 3.54 -21.28
N PRO A 393 39.31 2.33 -20.67
CA PRO A 393 38.12 1.62 -20.23
C PRO A 393 37.52 2.27 -18.98
N LEU A 394 36.19 2.31 -18.92
CA LEU A 394 35.45 2.69 -17.73
C LEU A 394 35.35 1.45 -16.81
N GLU A 395 35.94 1.50 -15.61
CA GLU A 395 35.71 0.48 -14.58
C GLU A 395 34.50 0.89 -13.72
N ILE A 396 33.43 0.10 -13.79
CA ILE A 396 32.24 0.22 -12.95
C ILE A 396 32.45 -0.72 -11.75
N GLY A 397 32.57 -0.15 -10.54
CA GLY A 397 32.73 -0.91 -9.30
C GLY A 397 31.39 -1.45 -8.78
N ILE A 398 31.32 -2.75 -8.51
CA ILE A 398 30.15 -3.45 -7.96
C ILE A 398 30.19 -3.38 -6.43
N ALA A 399 29.15 -2.81 -5.80
CA ALA A 399 28.97 -2.83 -4.35
C ALA A 399 28.22 -4.10 -3.87
N ARG A 400 28.70 -4.68 -2.77
CA ARG A 400 28.26 -5.97 -2.21
C ARG A 400 26.91 -5.86 -1.46
N ALA A 401 25.95 -6.71 -1.80
CA ALA A 401 24.65 -6.81 -1.12
C ALA A 401 24.77 -7.45 0.29
N VAL A 402 23.99 -6.95 1.25
CA VAL A 402 23.83 -7.54 2.59
C VAL A 402 22.43 -8.14 2.69
N ALA A 403 22.35 -9.47 2.82
CA ALA A 403 21.08 -10.18 2.96
C ALA A 403 20.58 -10.18 4.42
N SER A 404 19.31 -9.82 4.66
CA SER A 404 18.62 -10.03 5.94
C SER A 404 17.43 -10.99 5.78
N GLN A 405 17.07 -11.65 6.89
CA GLN A 405 16.34 -12.93 6.95
C GLN A 405 14.87 -12.92 6.47
N ARG A 406 14.42 -14.12 6.05
CA ARG A 406 13.09 -14.50 5.56
C ARG A 406 12.01 -14.46 6.65
N GLU A 407 10.81 -13.96 6.33
CA GLU A 407 9.54 -14.39 6.92
C GLU A 407 8.48 -14.67 5.83
N GLN A 408 7.53 -15.56 6.13
CA GLN A 408 6.60 -16.18 5.19
C GLN A 408 5.23 -15.46 5.15
N HIS A 409 4.75 -15.27 3.91
CA HIS A 409 3.35 -15.07 3.45
C HIS A 409 2.83 -13.64 3.22
N GLY A 410 2.86 -13.23 1.93
CA GLY A 410 1.85 -12.40 1.26
C GLY A 410 2.49 -11.44 0.26
N ILE A 411 2.16 -11.55 -1.04
CA ILE A 411 2.79 -10.82 -2.19
C ILE A 411 4.17 -10.25 -1.81
N ASP A 412 5.13 -11.17 -1.65
CA ASP A 412 6.42 -10.84 -1.06
C ASP A 412 7.20 -9.92 -2.03
N VAL A 413 7.40 -8.65 -1.65
CA VAL A 413 8.50 -7.84 -2.17
C VAL A 413 9.72 -8.27 -1.39
N ALA A 414 10.52 -9.16 -1.98
CA ALA A 414 11.68 -9.72 -1.31
C ALA A 414 12.91 -8.85 -1.57
N VAL A 415 13.30 -8.14 -0.51
CA VAL A 415 14.63 -7.60 -0.25
C VAL A 415 14.97 -6.25 -0.90
N LEU A 416 15.54 -5.40 -0.06
CA LEU A 416 15.87 -4.00 -0.24
C LEU A 416 17.30 -3.85 -0.75
N VAL A 417 17.52 -3.03 -1.77
CA VAL A 417 18.86 -2.69 -2.24
C VAL A 417 19.08 -1.20 -2.15
N VAL A 418 20.14 -0.80 -1.47
CA VAL A 418 20.55 0.59 -1.35
C VAL A 418 21.89 0.76 -2.06
N ASP A 419 21.93 1.66 -3.04
CA ASP A 419 23.19 1.98 -3.72
C ASP A 419 23.91 3.11 -2.97
N VAL A 420 25.09 2.80 -2.43
CA VAL A 420 25.95 3.75 -1.73
C VAL A 420 26.83 4.41 -2.77
N ARG A 421 26.87 5.75 -2.79
CA ARG A 421 27.85 6.44 -3.63
C ARG A 421 29.28 6.07 -3.18
N PRO A 422 30.19 5.72 -4.11
CA PRO A 422 31.55 5.31 -3.77
C PRO A 422 32.37 6.35 -3.00
N ASP A 423 31.99 7.63 -3.04
CA ASP A 423 32.67 8.73 -2.35
C ASP A 423 32.51 8.71 -0.81
N GLN A 424 31.54 7.97 -0.27
CA GLN A 424 31.35 7.83 1.19
C GLN A 424 32.05 6.61 1.80
N ALA A 425 32.43 5.60 1.01
CA ALA A 425 33.07 4.37 1.52
C ALA A 425 34.57 4.54 1.86
N GLY A 426 35.23 5.60 1.38
CA GLY A 426 36.68 5.78 1.51
C GLY A 426 37.17 6.44 2.82
N ARG A 427 36.29 6.80 3.76
CA ARG A 427 36.69 7.41 5.05
C ARG A 427 36.75 6.39 6.18
N GLN A 428 37.64 5.40 6.04
CA GLN A 428 38.22 4.71 7.19
C GLN A 428 39.73 4.71 7.03
N LEU A 429 40.39 5.53 7.86
CA LEU A 429 41.84 5.61 8.00
C LEU A 429 42.38 4.27 8.51
N GLY A 430 43.23 3.61 7.71
CA GLY A 430 44.04 2.45 8.08
C GLY A 430 45.53 2.74 7.84
N ALA A 431 46.40 2.23 8.70
CA ALA A 431 47.76 2.69 8.98
C ALA A 431 48.86 2.41 7.91
N ASP A 432 48.50 2.11 6.66
CA ASP A 432 49.48 1.65 5.66
C ASP A 432 50.00 2.73 4.69
N VAL A 433 49.64 4.01 4.90
CA VAL A 433 50.08 5.12 4.03
C VAL A 433 51.46 5.68 4.42
N VAL A 434 51.99 5.34 5.60
CA VAL A 434 53.36 5.75 6.01
C VAL A 434 54.43 4.84 5.39
N GLU A 435 54.15 3.56 5.16
CA GLU A 435 55.10 2.63 4.50
C GLU A 435 55.20 2.86 2.99
N LEU A 436 54.11 3.27 2.33
CA LEU A 436 54.12 3.51 0.87
C LEU A 436 54.97 4.74 0.46
N LEU A 437 55.17 5.70 1.37
CA LEU A 437 55.97 6.91 1.13
C LEU A 437 57.47 6.74 1.39
N ALA A 438 57.91 5.58 1.91
CA ALA A 438 59.33 5.28 2.11
C ALA A 438 60.03 4.68 0.87
N HIS A 439 59.29 4.31 -0.18
CA HIS A 439 59.83 3.66 -1.39
C HIS A 439 59.90 4.57 -2.63
N LEU A 440 59.67 5.89 -2.49
CA LEU A 440 59.71 6.84 -3.60
C LEU A 440 60.78 7.94 -3.45
N VAL A 441 61.87 7.64 -2.74
CA VAL A 441 63.13 8.39 -2.83
C VAL A 441 64.28 7.42 -3.10
N GLU A 442 64.42 7.03 -4.36
CA GLU A 442 65.69 6.94 -5.12
C GLU A 442 65.39 6.87 -6.63
#